data_AF-A0A318PL85-F1
#
_entry.id   AF-A0A318PL85-F1
#
_cell.length_a   1.000
_cell.length_b   1.000
_cell.length_c   1.000
_cell.angle_alpha   90.00
_cell.angle_beta   90.00
_cell.angle_gamma   90.00
#
_symmetry.space_group_name_H-M   'P 1'
#
loop_
_entity.id
_entity.type
_entity.pdbx_description
1 polymer ?
#
loop_
_entity_poly.entity_id
_entity_poly.type
_entity_poly.pdbx_seq_one_letter_code
_entity_poly.pdbx_strand_id
1 'polypeptide(L)'
;MGSRNRYGSTQAVSCENGQLALVSGHFDMDSLQQTVAQYRREGRVSASRGNQCPIVAQSGAWLSMSLTELDGWKAGALHLDGGTIIIGHAQGTSVTMLPVNIRAGGGTLMFDRGTAHGSSLLVDLKRMCDSHATLQLVFEGHERQFAAYDPMTDITLVGLAPGSDTIEGWVALRLDGNPWHIVCPTTLEGAPQPQLRREWRANGQPHVTMHLPG
;
A
#
# COMPACT_ATOMS: atom_id res chain seq x y z
N MET A 1 23.17 -16.31 13.85
CA MET A 1 22.07 -16.73 14.74
C MET A 1 20.77 -16.78 13.92
N GLY A 2 20.04 -17.90 13.98
CA GLY A 2 18.61 -17.98 13.64
C GLY A 2 18.18 -18.01 12.16
N SER A 3 18.52 -19.07 11.42
CA SER A 3 17.66 -19.53 10.31
C SER A 3 16.50 -20.31 10.92
N ARG A 4 15.26 -19.80 10.86
CA ARG A 4 14.00 -20.54 11.11
C ARG A 4 12.79 -19.68 10.68
N ASN A 5 12.12 -20.13 9.62
CA ASN A 5 10.81 -19.71 9.09
C ASN A 5 10.53 -18.20 9.02
N ARG A 6 11.05 -17.55 7.97
CA ARG A 6 10.58 -16.20 7.58
C ARG A 6 9.16 -16.25 7.00
N TYR A 7 8.78 -17.36 6.36
CA TYR A 7 7.48 -17.53 5.72
C TYR A 7 6.37 -17.88 6.71
N GLY A 8 5.23 -17.23 6.57
CA GLY A 8 4.01 -17.47 7.34
C GLY A 8 3.43 -18.84 7.04
N SER A 9 2.99 -19.55 8.08
CA SER A 9 2.36 -20.85 7.95
C SER A 9 0.84 -20.71 7.78
N THR A 10 0.17 -21.77 7.33
CA THR A 10 -1.30 -21.82 7.24
C THR A 10 -1.99 -21.61 8.60
N GLN A 11 -1.31 -21.95 9.70
CA GLN A 11 -1.80 -21.72 11.07
C GLN A 11 -1.76 -20.23 11.47
N ALA A 12 -0.97 -19.42 10.77
CA ALA A 12 -0.90 -17.98 10.97
C ALA A 12 -1.87 -17.19 10.07
N VAL A 13 -2.79 -17.90 9.39
CA VAL A 13 -3.90 -17.32 8.66
C VAL A 13 -5.19 -17.75 9.34
N SER A 14 -6.08 -16.83 9.68
CA SER A 14 -7.45 -17.14 10.11
C SER A 14 -8.45 -16.66 9.06
N CYS A 15 -9.61 -17.33 9.00
CA CYS A 15 -10.71 -16.93 8.14
C CYS A 15 -11.91 -16.57 9.01
N GLU A 16 -12.18 -15.27 9.14
CA GLU A 16 -13.24 -14.73 9.99
C GLU A 16 -14.14 -13.82 9.17
N ASN A 17 -15.46 -13.98 9.28
CA ASN A 17 -16.45 -13.17 8.56
C ASN A 17 -16.23 -13.11 7.03
N GLY A 18 -15.60 -14.15 6.47
CA GLY A 18 -15.23 -14.24 5.06
C GLY A 18 -14.15 -13.24 4.63
N GLN A 19 -13.25 -12.91 5.55
CA GLN A 19 -11.98 -12.22 5.33
C GLN A 19 -10.83 -13.15 5.70
N LEU A 20 -9.67 -12.98 5.06
CA LEU A 20 -8.43 -13.69 5.41
C LEU A 20 -7.58 -12.79 6.28
N ALA A 21 -7.44 -13.12 7.56
CA ALA A 21 -6.56 -12.40 8.46
C ALA A 21 -5.20 -13.09 8.52
N LEU A 22 -4.15 -12.34 8.20
CA LEU A 22 -2.75 -12.73 8.34
C LEU A 22 -2.29 -12.26 9.72
N VAL A 23 -1.96 -13.20 10.60
CA VAL A 23 -1.68 -12.93 12.02
C VAL A 23 -0.19 -12.76 12.27
N SER A 24 0.65 -13.56 11.62
CA SER A 24 2.11 -13.49 11.82
C SER A 24 2.91 -14.14 10.68
N GLY A 25 4.10 -13.59 10.41
CA GLY A 25 5.03 -14.14 9.42
C GLY A 25 4.90 -13.48 8.04
N HIS A 26 5.69 -13.95 7.08
CA HIS A 26 5.75 -13.39 5.73
C HIS A 26 5.00 -14.23 4.71
N PHE A 27 4.04 -13.63 4.03
CA PHE A 27 3.23 -14.26 3.00
C PHE A 27 3.57 -13.63 1.65
N ASP A 28 3.88 -14.47 0.67
CA ASP A 28 3.80 -14.09 -0.75
C ASP A 28 2.46 -14.56 -1.33
N MET A 29 2.19 -14.17 -2.57
CA MET A 29 0.92 -14.49 -3.23
C MET A 29 0.74 -15.99 -3.48
N ASP A 30 1.83 -16.73 -3.72
CA ASP A 30 1.80 -18.19 -3.88
C ASP A 30 1.38 -18.87 -2.56
N SER A 31 1.99 -18.50 -1.44
CA SER A 31 1.66 -19.02 -0.11
C SER A 31 0.23 -18.70 0.27
N LEU A 32 -0.23 -17.49 -0.07
CA LEU A 32 -1.59 -17.05 0.15
C LEU A 32 -2.58 -17.89 -0.69
N GLN A 33 -2.32 -18.08 -1.98
CA GLN A 33 -3.13 -18.91 -2.87
C GLN A 33 -3.27 -20.36 -2.37
N GLN A 34 -2.16 -20.96 -1.93
CA GLN A 34 -2.17 -22.31 -1.35
C GLN A 34 -3.04 -22.38 -0.09
N THR A 35 -2.91 -21.37 0.78
CA THR A 35 -3.70 -21.26 1.99
C THR A 35 -5.19 -21.11 1.67
N VAL A 36 -5.56 -20.23 0.74
CA VAL A 36 -6.95 -20.06 0.30
C VAL A 36 -7.49 -21.35 -0.31
N ALA A 37 -6.72 -22.06 -1.12
CA ALA A 37 -7.12 -23.34 -1.69
C ALA A 37 -7.36 -24.41 -0.60
N GLN A 38 -6.60 -24.39 0.48
CA GLN A 38 -6.85 -25.24 1.65
C GLN A 38 -8.14 -24.84 2.37
N TYR A 39 -8.33 -23.56 2.70
CA TYR A 39 -9.53 -23.07 3.36
C TYR A 39 -10.82 -23.32 2.55
N ARG A 40 -10.74 -23.26 1.21
CA ARG A 40 -11.84 -23.64 0.31
C ARG A 40 -12.16 -25.14 0.40
N ARG A 41 -11.15 -26.01 0.41
CA ARG A 41 -11.34 -27.47 0.59
C ARG A 41 -11.96 -27.81 1.95
N GLU A 42 -11.63 -27.04 2.97
CA GLU A 42 -12.18 -27.19 4.33
C GLU A 42 -13.58 -26.56 4.49
N GLY A 43 -14.16 -25.99 3.43
CA GLY A 43 -15.49 -25.35 3.47
C GLY A 43 -15.56 -24.04 4.26
N ARG A 44 -14.40 -23.49 4.66
CA ARG A 44 -14.29 -22.27 5.47
C ARG A 44 -14.35 -20.98 4.65
N VAL A 45 -14.13 -21.08 3.34
CA VAL A 45 -14.30 -19.99 2.36
C VAL A 45 -15.28 -20.45 1.29
N SER A 46 -16.36 -19.68 1.10
CA SER A 46 -17.36 -20.00 0.07
C SER A 46 -16.76 -19.91 -1.33
N ALA A 47 -16.99 -20.95 -2.14
CA ALA A 47 -16.58 -20.99 -3.55
C ALA A 47 -17.21 -19.86 -4.39
N SER A 48 -18.37 -19.33 -3.96
CA SER A 48 -19.06 -18.24 -4.66
C SER A 48 -18.40 -16.86 -4.53
N ARG A 49 -17.44 -16.69 -3.61
CA ARG A 49 -16.72 -15.41 -3.41
C ARG A 49 -15.47 -15.24 -4.30
N GLY A 50 -15.10 -16.24 -5.10
CA GLY A 50 -13.91 -16.15 -5.96
C GLY A 50 -12.63 -15.74 -5.19
N ASN A 51 -11.76 -14.94 -5.82
CA ASN A 51 -10.60 -14.29 -5.17
C ASN A 51 -10.97 -12.94 -4.48
N GLN A 52 -12.26 -12.63 -4.34
CA GLN A 52 -12.74 -11.35 -3.79
C GLN A 52 -12.72 -11.32 -2.24
N CYS A 53 -11.96 -12.22 -1.60
CA CYS A 53 -11.86 -12.26 -0.15
C CYS A 53 -10.96 -11.11 0.33
N PRO A 54 -11.45 -10.16 1.15
CA PRO A 54 -10.61 -9.11 1.70
C PRO A 54 -9.51 -9.73 2.56
N ILE A 55 -8.31 -9.16 2.47
CA ILE A 55 -7.15 -9.60 3.26
C ILE A 55 -6.90 -8.57 4.35
N VAL A 56 -6.64 -9.03 5.57
CA VAL A 56 -6.28 -8.19 6.71
C VAL A 56 -4.88 -8.54 7.17
N ALA A 57 -3.93 -7.63 7.01
CA ALA A 57 -2.58 -7.77 7.54
C ALA A 57 -2.56 -7.25 8.99
N GLN A 58 -2.50 -8.17 9.95
CA GLN A 58 -2.43 -7.83 11.39
C GLN A 58 -0.98 -7.62 11.85
N SER A 59 -0.84 -7.08 13.06
CA SER A 59 0.46 -6.89 13.73
C SER A 59 1.34 -8.15 13.69
N GLY A 60 2.50 -8.04 13.07
CA GLY A 60 3.47 -9.14 12.91
C GLY A 60 3.35 -9.91 11.60
N ALA A 61 2.33 -9.63 10.78
CA ALA A 61 2.20 -10.18 9.43
C ALA A 61 2.78 -9.24 8.38
N TRP A 62 3.41 -9.85 7.38
CA TRP A 62 3.99 -9.20 6.21
C TRP A 62 3.37 -9.85 4.97
N LEU A 63 2.82 -9.05 4.07
CA LEU A 63 2.29 -9.51 2.79
C LEU A 63 3.07 -8.86 1.67
N SER A 64 3.73 -9.67 0.84
CA SER A 64 4.52 -9.21 -0.30
C SER A 64 3.86 -9.66 -1.60
N MET A 65 3.70 -8.73 -2.53
CA MET A 65 3.14 -9.01 -3.84
C MET A 65 3.73 -8.07 -4.89
N SER A 66 3.79 -8.51 -6.13
CA SER A 66 4.06 -7.66 -7.29
C SER A 66 2.78 -7.10 -7.89
N LEU A 67 2.90 -6.04 -8.68
CA LEU A 67 1.75 -5.48 -9.43
C LEU A 67 1.06 -6.51 -10.33
N THR A 68 1.82 -7.40 -10.98
CA THR A 68 1.26 -8.45 -11.83
C THR A 68 0.43 -9.45 -11.03
N GLU A 69 0.91 -9.84 -9.85
CA GLU A 69 0.15 -10.74 -8.96
C GLU A 69 -1.09 -10.05 -8.39
N LEU A 70 -0.99 -8.76 -8.08
CA LEU A 70 -2.12 -7.96 -7.61
C LEU A 70 -3.24 -7.87 -8.65
N ASP A 71 -2.89 -7.57 -9.91
CA ASP A 71 -3.84 -7.51 -11.03
C ASP A 71 -4.50 -8.88 -11.27
N GLY A 72 -3.71 -9.96 -11.23
CA GLY A 72 -4.21 -11.33 -11.34
C GLY A 72 -5.09 -11.78 -10.16
N TRP A 73 -4.84 -11.25 -8.96
CA TRP A 73 -5.56 -11.62 -7.75
C TRP A 73 -7.02 -11.13 -7.76
N LYS A 74 -7.35 -10.03 -8.46
CA LYS A 74 -8.72 -9.44 -8.47
C LYS A 74 -9.32 -9.39 -7.06
N ALA A 75 -8.51 -8.94 -6.11
CA ALA A 75 -8.83 -8.90 -4.70
C ALA A 75 -10.04 -8.01 -4.41
N GLY A 76 -10.73 -8.31 -3.31
CA GLY A 76 -11.50 -7.27 -2.61
C GLY A 76 -10.57 -6.20 -2.01
N ALA A 77 -11.01 -5.50 -0.96
CA ALA A 77 -10.14 -4.54 -0.30
C ALA A 77 -8.98 -5.21 0.48
N LEU A 78 -7.82 -4.57 0.52
CA LEU A 78 -6.79 -4.88 1.50
C LEU A 78 -7.03 -4.06 2.77
N HIS A 79 -6.74 -4.63 3.92
CA HIS A 79 -6.86 -3.97 5.22
C HIS A 79 -5.54 -4.05 5.98
N LEU A 80 -5.13 -2.93 6.56
CA LEU A 80 -4.00 -2.84 7.48
C LEU A 80 -4.51 -2.73 8.91
N ASP A 81 -4.03 -3.60 9.79
CA ASP A 81 -4.33 -3.60 11.22
C ASP A 81 -3.06 -3.89 12.05
N GLY A 82 -2.06 -3.03 11.84
CA GLY A 82 -0.72 -3.14 12.43
C GLY A 82 0.28 -3.96 11.60
N GLY A 83 -0.17 -4.59 10.51
CA GLY A 83 0.69 -5.36 9.60
C GLY A 83 1.44 -4.51 8.57
N THR A 84 2.23 -5.18 7.74
CA THR A 84 2.99 -4.58 6.63
C THR A 84 2.55 -5.19 5.29
N ILE A 85 2.29 -4.34 4.30
CA ILE A 85 2.09 -4.76 2.90
C ILE A 85 3.22 -4.16 2.06
N ILE A 86 3.90 -5.00 1.29
CA ILE A 86 4.97 -4.64 0.36
C ILE A 86 4.45 -4.86 -1.05
N ILE A 87 4.50 -3.81 -1.87
CA ILE A 87 4.15 -3.88 -3.28
C ILE A 87 5.39 -3.67 -4.11
N GLY A 88 5.78 -4.73 -4.80
CA GLY A 88 6.85 -4.72 -5.78
C GLY A 88 6.35 -4.23 -7.14
N HIS A 89 7.14 -3.40 -7.80
CA HIS A 89 6.90 -3.00 -9.16
C HIS A 89 7.05 -4.18 -10.11
N ALA A 90 6.28 -4.18 -11.20
CA ALA A 90 6.39 -5.19 -12.25
C ALA A 90 6.24 -4.54 -13.62
N GLN A 91 6.84 -5.17 -14.63
CA GLN A 91 6.69 -4.73 -16.02
C GLN A 91 5.26 -4.94 -16.50
N GLY A 92 4.72 -3.93 -17.16
CA GLY A 92 3.41 -3.99 -17.77
C GLY A 92 2.95 -2.61 -18.23
N THR A 93 1.78 -2.57 -18.86
CA THR A 93 1.14 -1.35 -19.39
C THR A 93 -0.17 -1.04 -18.69
N SER A 94 -0.52 -1.80 -17.65
CA SER A 94 -1.77 -1.64 -16.91
C SER A 94 -1.65 -0.61 -15.79
N VAL A 95 -2.77 0.05 -15.50
CA VAL A 95 -2.95 0.85 -14.28
C VAL A 95 -3.77 0.02 -13.31
N THR A 96 -3.21 -0.29 -12.14
CA THR A 96 -3.90 -1.04 -11.10
C THR A 96 -4.44 -0.08 -10.05
N MET A 97 -5.72 -0.21 -9.70
CA MET A 97 -6.33 0.53 -8.60
C MET A 97 -6.46 -0.37 -7.38
N LEU A 98 -5.86 0.03 -6.26
CA LEU A 98 -5.81 -0.77 -5.05
C LEU A 98 -6.53 -0.08 -3.88
N PRO A 99 -7.72 -0.56 -3.50
CA PRO A 99 -8.36 -0.08 -2.27
C PRO A 99 -7.65 -0.64 -1.04
N VAL A 100 -7.12 0.25 -0.19
CA VAL A 100 -6.49 -0.09 1.09
C VAL A 100 -7.18 0.63 2.23
N ASN A 101 -7.69 -0.16 3.17
CA ASN A 101 -8.41 0.30 4.35
C ASN A 101 -7.52 0.26 5.59
N ILE A 102 -7.35 1.39 6.27
CA ILE A 102 -6.58 1.53 7.49
C ILE A 102 -7.52 1.28 8.69
N ARG A 103 -7.27 0.23 9.46
CA ARG A 103 -8.02 -0.10 10.69
C ARG A 103 -7.36 0.54 11.91
N ALA A 104 -7.88 0.23 13.10
CA ALA A 104 -7.43 0.82 14.36
C ALA A 104 -5.96 0.54 14.70
N GLY A 105 -5.40 -0.59 14.23
CA GLY A 105 -3.98 -0.91 14.40
C GLY A 105 -3.03 -0.14 13.47
N GLY A 106 -3.53 0.58 12.47
CA GLY A 106 -2.69 1.29 11.50
C GLY A 106 -1.90 0.30 10.63
N GLY A 107 -0.65 0.63 10.32
CA GLY A 107 0.28 -0.32 9.68
C GLY A 107 1.30 0.35 8.78
N THR A 108 1.88 -0.44 7.88
CA THR A 108 2.92 0.01 6.95
C THR A 108 2.58 -0.41 5.52
N LEU A 109 2.66 0.54 4.60
CA LEU A 109 2.71 0.29 3.15
C LEU A 109 4.11 0.59 2.65
N MET A 110 4.70 -0.38 1.98
CA MET A 110 6.03 -0.26 1.38
C MET A 110 5.95 -0.44 -0.13
N PHE A 111 6.62 0.42 -0.86
CA PHE A 111 6.76 0.38 -2.30
C PHE A 111 8.23 0.24 -2.64
N ASP A 112 8.55 -0.71 -3.52
CA ASP A 112 9.93 -0.88 -3.98
C ASP A 112 10.38 0.27 -4.89
N ARG A 113 11.65 0.22 -5.29
CA ARG A 113 12.33 1.24 -6.11
C ARG A 113 11.77 1.44 -7.53
N GLY A 114 10.89 0.56 -8.01
CA GLY A 114 10.45 0.58 -9.40
C GLY A 114 11.55 0.25 -10.42
N THR A 115 11.17 0.21 -11.69
CA THR A 115 12.08 0.13 -12.84
C THR A 115 11.59 1.08 -13.94
N ALA A 116 12.48 1.57 -14.80
CA ALA A 116 12.06 2.34 -15.97
C ALA A 116 11.10 1.49 -16.83
N HIS A 117 9.97 2.09 -17.27
CA HIS A 117 8.97 1.49 -18.16
C HIS A 117 8.10 0.35 -17.59
N GLY A 118 7.53 0.49 -16.39
CA GLY A 118 6.56 -0.50 -15.89
C GLY A 118 5.19 0.07 -15.51
N SER A 119 4.36 -0.81 -14.96
CA SER A 119 2.96 -0.54 -14.66
C SER A 119 2.80 0.54 -13.59
N SER A 120 1.68 1.26 -13.64
CA SER A 120 1.34 2.26 -12.62
C SER A 120 0.33 1.72 -11.61
N LEU A 121 0.43 2.19 -10.37
CA LEU A 121 -0.40 1.84 -9.23
C LEU A 121 -1.04 3.10 -8.66
N LEU A 122 -2.37 3.10 -8.58
CA LEU A 122 -3.12 4.07 -7.79
C LEU A 122 -3.66 3.37 -6.54
N VAL A 123 -3.20 3.80 -5.37
CA VAL A 123 -3.70 3.30 -4.09
C VAL A 123 -4.77 4.25 -3.56
N ASP A 124 -6.00 3.75 -3.37
CA ASP A 124 -7.08 4.50 -2.72
C ASP A 124 -7.07 4.17 -1.22
N LEU A 125 -6.55 5.10 -0.40
CA LEU A 125 -6.41 4.93 1.04
C LEU A 125 -7.63 5.47 1.79
N LYS A 126 -8.27 4.60 2.58
CA LYS A 126 -9.42 4.97 3.41
C LYS A 126 -9.23 4.60 4.86
N ARG A 127 -9.54 5.52 5.76
CA ARG A 127 -9.60 5.24 7.20
C ARG A 127 -10.96 4.62 7.53
N MET A 128 -10.96 3.51 8.26
CA MET A 128 -12.19 2.86 8.71
C MET A 128 -12.52 3.32 10.14
N CYS A 129 -13.82 3.51 10.41
CA CYS A 129 -14.36 3.71 11.77
C CYS A 129 -13.68 4.85 12.57
N ASP A 130 -13.48 6.02 11.94
CA ASP A 130 -12.82 7.19 12.54
C ASP A 130 -11.43 6.88 13.13
N SER A 131 -10.74 5.90 12.56
CA SER A 131 -9.42 5.48 13.01
C SER A 131 -8.40 6.61 12.86
N HIS A 132 -7.91 7.09 14.01
CA HIS A 132 -6.71 7.92 14.13
C HIS A 132 -5.42 7.09 14.10
N ALA A 133 -5.44 5.90 13.51
CA ALA A 133 -4.25 5.06 13.49
C ALA A 133 -3.20 5.62 12.53
N THR A 134 -1.95 5.62 12.97
CA THR A 134 -0.84 6.05 12.11
C THR A 134 -0.63 5.04 10.98
N LEU A 135 -0.48 5.54 9.76
CA LEU A 135 -0.01 4.76 8.63
C LEU A 135 1.41 5.20 8.28
N GLN A 136 2.33 4.25 8.17
CA GLN A 136 3.67 4.49 7.66
C GLN A 136 3.70 4.17 6.16
N LEU A 137 4.16 5.13 5.36
CA LEU A 137 4.40 4.97 3.94
C LEU A 137 5.91 4.93 3.71
N VAL A 138 6.42 3.89 3.04
CA VAL A 138 7.84 3.73 2.74
C VAL A 138 8.03 3.60 1.24
N PHE A 139 8.90 4.44 0.68
CA PHE A 139 9.28 4.42 -0.74
C PHE A 139 10.77 4.11 -0.83
N GLU A 140 11.12 2.89 -1.21
CA GLU A 140 12.51 2.46 -1.32
C GLU A 140 13.18 3.04 -2.57
N GLY A 141 14.46 3.37 -2.50
CA GLY A 141 15.26 3.79 -3.66
C GLY A 141 14.87 5.15 -4.26
N HIS A 142 14.02 5.93 -3.59
CA HIS A 142 13.54 7.22 -4.08
C HIS A 142 14.01 8.37 -3.20
N GLU A 143 14.54 9.42 -3.80
CA GLU A 143 15.13 10.55 -3.06
C GLU A 143 14.10 11.58 -2.60
N ARG A 144 12.95 11.69 -3.30
CA ARG A 144 11.96 12.75 -3.10
C ARG A 144 10.54 12.28 -3.32
N GLN A 145 9.63 12.76 -2.48
CA GLN A 145 8.19 12.51 -2.54
C GLN A 145 7.46 13.80 -2.24
N PHE A 146 6.26 13.92 -2.77
CA PHE A 146 5.40 15.05 -2.51
C PHE A 146 4.00 14.61 -2.13
N ALA A 147 3.33 15.50 -1.40
CA ALA A 147 1.89 15.47 -1.19
C ALA A 147 1.33 16.80 -1.70
N ALA A 148 0.28 16.75 -2.50
CA ALA A 148 -0.46 17.90 -2.99
C ALA A 148 -1.91 17.81 -2.51
N TYR A 149 -2.39 18.85 -1.85
CA TYR A 149 -3.76 18.96 -1.35
C TYR A 149 -4.60 19.84 -2.29
N ASP A 150 -5.78 19.36 -2.66
CA ASP A 150 -6.79 20.12 -3.38
C ASP A 150 -7.97 20.44 -2.44
N PRO A 151 -8.13 21.71 -2.00
CA PRO A 151 -9.24 22.13 -1.14
C PRO A 151 -10.61 22.04 -1.81
N MET A 152 -10.68 22.04 -3.15
CA MET A 152 -11.96 21.98 -3.86
C MET A 152 -12.59 20.59 -3.78
N THR A 153 -11.75 19.55 -3.86
CA THR A 153 -12.19 18.15 -3.81
C THR A 153 -12.00 17.53 -2.42
N ASP A 154 -11.32 18.24 -1.52
CA ASP A 154 -10.86 17.75 -0.22
C ASP A 154 -10.08 16.42 -0.35
N ILE A 155 -9.12 16.40 -1.27
CA ILE A 155 -8.29 15.22 -1.57
C ILE A 155 -6.82 15.61 -1.47
N THR A 156 -6.03 14.72 -0.86
CA THR A 156 -4.57 14.78 -0.91
C THR A 156 -4.03 13.67 -1.80
N LEU A 157 -3.24 14.03 -2.81
CA LEU A 157 -2.49 13.10 -3.64
C LEU A 157 -1.04 13.04 -3.17
N VAL A 158 -0.54 11.83 -2.99
CA VAL A 158 0.85 11.55 -2.63
C VAL A 158 1.49 10.82 -3.79
N GLY A 159 2.68 11.23 -4.19
CA GLY A 159 3.38 10.57 -5.28
C GLY A 159 4.89 10.73 -5.18
N LEU A 160 5.57 9.97 -6.03
CA LEU A 160 6.99 10.17 -6.30
C LEU A 160 7.16 11.51 -7.03
N ALA A 161 8.07 12.36 -6.56
CA ALA A 161 8.30 13.64 -7.22
C ALA A 161 8.92 13.40 -8.60
N PRO A 162 8.48 14.10 -9.65
CA PRO A 162 9.10 13.99 -10.96
C PRO A 162 10.55 14.47 -10.86
N GLY A 163 11.50 13.54 -11.05
CA GLY A 163 12.90 13.89 -11.33
C GLY A 163 13.06 14.17 -12.82
N SER A 164 14.04 15.00 -13.20
CA SER A 164 14.30 15.32 -14.61
C SER A 164 14.71 14.10 -15.45
N ASP A 165 15.23 13.03 -14.81
CA ASP A 165 15.88 11.91 -15.52
C ASP A 165 15.70 10.51 -14.87
N THR A 166 14.73 10.29 -13.96
CA THR A 166 14.53 8.95 -13.35
C THR A 166 13.06 8.62 -13.04
N ILE A 167 12.70 7.36 -13.36
CA ILE A 167 11.48 6.57 -13.10
C ILE A 167 10.26 7.42 -12.70
N GLU A 168 9.47 7.81 -13.70
CA GLU A 168 8.18 8.47 -13.50
C GLU A 168 7.26 7.60 -12.63
N GLY A 169 6.91 8.12 -11.45
CA GLY A 169 5.55 8.09 -10.89
C GLY A 169 4.79 6.75 -10.87
N TRP A 170 5.46 5.61 -10.77
CA TRP A 170 4.77 4.32 -10.86
C TRP A 170 3.75 4.10 -9.73
N VAL A 171 3.86 4.82 -8.63
CA VAL A 171 2.88 4.79 -7.54
C VAL A 171 2.36 6.19 -7.21
N ALA A 172 1.04 6.29 -7.10
CA ALA A 172 0.32 7.42 -6.53
C ALA A 172 -0.66 6.92 -5.46
N LEU A 173 -0.86 7.71 -4.41
CA LEU A 173 -1.82 7.43 -3.34
C LEU A 173 -2.83 8.57 -3.27
N ARG A 174 -4.10 8.20 -3.22
CA ARG A 174 -5.23 9.09 -2.97
C ARG A 174 -5.65 8.97 -1.52
N LEU A 175 -5.73 10.10 -0.84
CA LEU A 175 -6.21 10.23 0.53
C LEU A 175 -7.36 11.24 0.55
N ASP A 176 -8.38 10.97 1.34
CA ASP A 176 -9.41 11.97 1.65
C ASP A 176 -8.85 12.97 2.69
N GLY A 177 -9.22 14.24 2.54
CA GLY A 177 -8.86 15.33 3.45
C GLY A 177 -7.45 15.90 3.27
N ASN A 178 -7.03 16.68 4.27
CA ASN A 178 -5.71 17.31 4.39
C ASN A 178 -4.95 16.81 5.63
N PRO A 179 -4.49 15.55 5.64
CA PRO A 179 -3.92 14.93 6.84
C PRO A 179 -2.65 15.62 7.33
N TRP A 180 -1.90 16.29 6.44
CA TRP A 180 -0.67 17.00 6.83
C TRP A 180 -0.86 18.50 7.07
N HIS A 181 -2.11 18.99 7.11
CA HIS A 181 -2.43 20.41 7.25
C HIS A 181 -1.62 21.29 6.28
N ILE A 182 -1.56 20.90 5.02
CA ILE A 182 -0.85 21.61 3.97
C ILE A 182 -1.61 22.92 3.69
N VAL A 183 -1.11 24.01 4.24
CA VAL A 183 -1.71 25.36 4.14
C VAL A 183 -0.81 26.34 3.36
N CYS A 184 0.46 25.99 3.14
CA CYS A 184 1.41 26.84 2.46
C CYS A 184 1.50 26.46 0.98
N PRO A 185 1.16 27.38 0.05
CA PRO A 185 1.35 27.13 -1.36
C PRO A 185 2.84 27.15 -1.73
N THR A 186 3.26 26.18 -2.54
CA THR A 186 4.61 26.06 -3.11
C THR A 186 4.58 26.47 -4.59
N THR A 187 5.47 27.38 -4.98
CA THR A 187 5.65 27.77 -6.38
C THR A 187 6.55 26.75 -7.08
N LEU A 188 6.03 26.09 -8.11
CA LEU A 188 6.80 25.21 -8.98
C LEU A 188 7.20 25.97 -10.25
N GLU A 189 8.46 25.85 -10.67
CA GLU A 189 8.90 26.41 -11.96
C GLU A 189 8.06 25.82 -13.09
N GLY A 190 7.51 26.70 -13.93
CA GLY A 190 6.64 26.31 -15.06
C GLY A 190 5.18 26.03 -14.70
N ALA A 191 4.79 26.04 -13.42
CA ALA A 191 3.39 25.91 -13.02
C ALA A 191 2.67 27.28 -13.06
N PRO A 192 1.44 27.34 -13.61
CA PRO A 192 0.72 28.61 -13.75
C PRO A 192 0.23 29.19 -12.42
N GLN A 193 0.11 28.36 -11.38
CA GLN A 193 -0.36 28.76 -10.05
C GLN A 193 0.36 27.95 -8.96
N PRO A 194 0.59 28.54 -7.78
CA PRO A 194 1.25 27.85 -6.68
C PRO A 194 0.31 26.80 -6.08
N GLN A 195 0.85 25.63 -5.75
CA GLN A 195 0.07 24.46 -5.31
C GLN A 195 0.22 24.26 -3.80
N LEU A 196 -0.85 23.87 -3.08
CA LEU A 196 -0.73 23.44 -1.69
C LEU A 196 0.02 22.11 -1.65
N ARG A 197 1.34 22.19 -1.46
CA ARG A 197 2.25 21.06 -1.61
C ARG A 197 3.24 21.01 -0.45
N ARG A 198 3.60 19.78 -0.07
CA ARG A 198 4.67 19.47 0.88
C ARG A 198 5.60 18.44 0.28
N GLU A 199 6.90 18.54 0.57
CA GLU A 199 7.91 17.62 0.07
C GLU A 199 8.68 16.93 1.21
N TRP A 200 9.08 15.70 0.94
CA TRP A 200 9.96 14.90 1.79
C TRP A 200 11.19 14.48 1.01
N ARG A 201 12.30 14.31 1.73
CA ARG A 201 13.59 13.88 1.16
C ARG A 201 14.16 12.73 1.97
N ALA A 202 14.90 11.86 1.30
CA ALA A 202 15.55 10.71 1.94
C ALA A 202 16.63 11.10 2.95
N ASN A 203 17.18 12.33 2.87
CA ASN A 203 18.20 12.83 3.81
C ASN A 203 19.38 11.85 4.01
N GLY A 204 19.82 11.20 2.93
CA GLY A 204 20.89 10.19 2.95
C GLY A 204 20.47 8.77 3.33
N GLN A 205 19.18 8.51 3.55
CA GLN A 205 18.62 7.17 3.76
C GLN A 205 18.33 6.46 2.43
N PRO A 206 18.28 5.12 2.41
CA PRO A 206 17.95 4.35 1.21
C PRO A 206 16.46 4.40 0.82
N HIS A 207 15.63 5.05 1.64
CA HIS A 207 14.19 5.17 1.43
C HIS A 207 13.68 6.49 2.01
N VAL A 208 12.47 6.88 1.62
CA VAL A 208 11.72 7.93 2.31
C VAL A 208 10.57 7.31 3.07
N THR A 209 10.46 7.70 4.33
CA THR A 209 9.36 7.35 5.20
C THR A 209 8.49 8.58 5.47
N MET A 210 7.18 8.42 5.29
CA MET A 210 6.19 9.40 5.70
C MET A 210 5.23 8.77 6.69
N HIS A 211 4.84 9.54 7.70
CA HIS A 211 3.79 9.14 8.63
C HIS A 211 2.53 9.94 8.28
N LEU A 212 1.47 9.21 7.95
CA LEU A 212 0.13 9.76 7.86
C LEU A 212 -0.39 9.89 9.30
N PRO A 213 -0.56 11.12 9.82
CA PRO A 213 -1.04 11.31 11.18
C PRO A 213 -2.47 10.82 11.33
N GLY A 214 -2.78 10.38 12.55
CA GLY A 214 -4.11 10.00 12.98
C GLY A 214 -5.08 11.15 13.01
#